data_AF-A0A1D8NMB1-F1
#
_entry.id   AF-A0A1D8NMB1-F1
#
_cell.length_a   1.000
_cell.length_b   1.000
_cell.length_c   1.000
_cell.angle_alpha   90.00
_cell.angle_beta   90.00
_cell.angle_gamma   90.00
#
_symmetry.space_group_name_H-M   'P 1'
#
loop_
_entity.id
_entity.type
_entity.pdbx_description
1 polymer ?
#
loop_
_entity_poly.entity_id
_entity_poly.type
_entity_poly.pdbx_seq_one_letter_code
_entity_poly.pdbx_strand_id
1 'polypeptide(L)'
;MPLATIQVGTRSVFVKPLTIDNFAPFGGVMSLEHQQRPEDVGANYGTATKIKDVSPVTNNFAYAPSKQPARSIWYGFRCSPPNHLTSTKNSQSTYTCKVLERHPFSTQTFVPMGRNKDDQAYLVIVAKTGTDGLPDVNTLEAFEARGDQAVTYGVATWHAPMVVLHKPIDFGVFIHENSVPEENCQEVYFEPGVNVEYREKAKL
;
A
#
# COMPACT_ATOMS: atom_id res chain seq x y z
N MET A 1 -20.10 -4.92 3.71
CA MET A 1 -19.96 -6.36 3.36
C MET A 1 -18.97 -6.47 2.22
N PRO A 2 -18.15 -7.52 2.13
CA PRO A 2 -17.24 -7.69 1.00
C PRO A 2 -18.04 -7.81 -0.31
N LEU A 3 -17.47 -7.34 -1.42
CA LEU A 3 -18.07 -7.47 -2.75
C LEU A 3 -18.12 -8.93 -3.21
N ALA A 4 -17.12 -9.74 -2.82
CA ALA A 4 -17.02 -11.14 -3.20
C ALA A 4 -16.05 -11.91 -2.28
N THR A 5 -16.18 -13.24 -2.29
CA THR A 5 -15.14 -14.17 -1.84
C THR A 5 -14.62 -14.93 -3.07
N ILE A 6 -13.35 -14.73 -3.41
CA ILE A 6 -12.71 -15.30 -4.59
C ILE A 6 -11.97 -16.57 -4.20
N GLN A 7 -12.24 -17.66 -4.93
CA GLN A 7 -11.55 -18.94 -4.76
C GLN A 7 -10.20 -18.87 -5.48
N VAL A 8 -9.10 -18.81 -4.72
CA VAL A 8 -7.75 -18.61 -5.27
C VAL A 8 -6.95 -19.91 -5.42
N GLY A 9 -7.46 -21.01 -4.86
CA GLY A 9 -6.74 -22.29 -4.80
C GLY A 9 -5.42 -22.16 -4.05
N THR A 10 -4.46 -23.04 -4.32
CA THR A 10 -3.08 -22.86 -3.83
C THR A 10 -2.36 -21.85 -4.72
N ARG A 11 -2.08 -20.67 -4.18
CA ARG A 11 -1.36 -19.60 -4.89
C ARG A 11 -0.31 -18.96 -4.00
N SER A 12 0.87 -18.72 -4.59
CA SER A 12 1.97 -17.99 -3.96
C SER A 12 2.41 -16.82 -4.84
N VAL A 13 2.85 -15.73 -4.21
CA VAL A 13 3.55 -14.61 -4.83
C VAL A 13 4.83 -14.32 -4.05
N PHE A 14 5.94 -14.11 -4.76
CA PHE A 14 7.22 -13.76 -4.14
C PHE A 14 7.37 -12.25 -4.02
N VAL A 15 7.78 -11.81 -2.85
CA VAL A 15 8.04 -10.40 -2.56
C VAL A 15 9.30 -9.93 -3.29
N LYS A 16 9.22 -8.75 -3.89
CA LYS A 16 10.37 -8.04 -4.52
C LYS A 16 10.59 -6.67 -3.87
N PRO A 17 11.77 -6.05 -3.99
CA PRO A 17 11.98 -4.70 -3.45
C PRO A 17 11.03 -3.68 -4.07
N LEU A 18 10.47 -2.79 -3.26
CA LEU A 18 9.64 -1.68 -3.73
C LEU A 18 10.50 -0.62 -4.43
N THR A 19 10.16 -0.29 -5.68
CA THR A 19 10.75 0.82 -6.43
C THR A 19 9.64 1.69 -7.03
N ILE A 20 10.01 2.90 -7.47
CA ILE A 20 9.05 3.79 -8.14
C ILE A 20 8.56 3.14 -9.43
N ASP A 21 9.47 2.61 -10.25
CA ASP A 21 9.14 2.05 -11.56
C ASP A 21 8.24 0.83 -11.49
N ASN A 22 8.53 -0.10 -10.55
CA ASN A 22 7.77 -1.34 -10.46
C ASN A 22 6.40 -1.17 -9.79
N PHE A 23 6.20 -0.07 -9.06
CA PHE A 23 4.93 0.26 -8.41
C PHE A 23 4.07 1.26 -9.20
N ALA A 24 4.64 1.96 -10.20
CA ALA A 24 3.95 2.94 -11.02
C ALA A 24 2.58 2.48 -11.60
N PRO A 25 2.38 1.20 -11.97
CA PRO A 25 1.06 0.73 -12.43
C PRO A 25 -0.05 0.75 -11.37
N PHE A 26 0.32 0.83 -10.09
CA PHE A 26 -0.57 0.69 -8.93
C PHE A 26 -0.70 1.99 -8.12
N GLY A 27 0.15 2.98 -8.38
CA GLY A 27 0.16 4.23 -7.63
C GLY A 27 1.53 4.91 -7.63
N GLY A 28 1.91 5.47 -6.49
CA GLY A 28 3.18 6.18 -6.32
C GLY A 28 3.96 5.70 -5.09
N VAL A 29 5.27 5.90 -5.15
CA VAL A 29 6.18 5.67 -4.02
C VAL A 29 6.89 6.99 -3.74
N MET A 30 6.72 7.53 -2.53
CA MET A 30 7.52 8.65 -2.06
C MET A 30 8.84 8.10 -1.52
N SER A 31 9.93 8.33 -2.23
CA SER A 31 11.29 7.95 -1.82
C SER A 31 12.24 9.03 -2.30
N LEU A 32 12.55 9.99 -1.41
CA LEU A 32 13.24 11.23 -1.79
C LEU A 32 14.63 10.97 -2.40
N GLU A 33 15.37 9.98 -1.89
CA GLU A 33 16.67 9.56 -2.43
C GLU A 33 16.58 9.17 -3.92
N HIS A 34 15.47 8.54 -4.33
CA HIS A 34 15.27 8.06 -5.69
C HIS A 34 14.45 9.03 -6.58
N GLN A 35 13.97 10.14 -6.03
CA GLN A 35 13.12 11.12 -6.73
C GLN A 35 13.75 12.49 -6.91
N GLN A 36 14.91 12.72 -6.31
CA GLN A 36 15.64 13.97 -6.48
C GLN A 36 16.09 14.13 -7.94
N ARG A 37 15.81 15.31 -8.51
CA ARG A 37 16.16 15.66 -9.89
C ARG A 37 17.09 16.88 -9.93
N PRO A 38 17.89 17.05 -11.00
CA PRO A 38 18.81 18.18 -11.11
C PRO A 38 18.13 19.56 -11.04
N GLU A 39 16.87 19.67 -11.48
CA GLU A 39 16.09 20.91 -11.48
C GLU A 39 15.33 21.20 -10.18
N ASP A 40 15.44 20.35 -9.15
CA ASP A 40 14.78 20.60 -7.87
C ASP A 40 15.34 21.87 -7.19
N VAL A 41 14.44 22.66 -6.62
CA VAL A 41 14.75 24.02 -6.17
C VAL A 41 15.25 24.01 -4.73
N GLY A 42 16.36 24.70 -4.48
CA GLY A 42 16.84 24.97 -3.13
C GLY A 42 15.82 25.78 -2.32
N ALA A 43 15.60 25.38 -1.08
CA ALA A 43 14.69 26.00 -0.14
C ALA A 43 15.40 26.26 1.20
N ASN A 44 14.71 26.92 2.14
CA ASN A 44 15.20 27.20 3.50
C ASN A 44 16.61 27.83 3.52
N TYR A 45 16.82 28.86 2.70
CA TYR A 45 18.11 29.57 2.59
C TYR A 45 19.30 28.63 2.30
N GLY A 46 19.08 27.60 1.48
CA GLY A 46 20.13 26.65 1.06
C GLY A 46 20.27 25.41 1.95
N THR A 47 19.37 25.20 2.92
CA THR A 47 19.41 24.04 3.84
C THR A 47 18.40 22.95 3.50
N ALA A 48 17.58 23.13 2.46
CA ALA A 48 16.64 22.12 2.00
C ALA A 48 16.57 22.06 0.47
N THR A 49 16.18 20.90 -0.05
CA THR A 49 15.82 20.72 -1.47
C THR A 49 14.33 20.42 -1.54
N LYS A 50 13.58 21.22 -2.32
CA LYS A 50 12.15 21.00 -2.53
C LYS A 50 11.96 20.07 -3.73
N ILE A 51 11.75 18.78 -3.45
CA ILE A 51 11.44 17.77 -4.46
C ILE A 51 9.93 17.81 -4.73
N LYS A 52 9.55 18.26 -5.93
CA LYS A 52 8.13 18.36 -6.33
C LYS A 52 7.58 17.03 -6.83
N ASP A 53 6.26 16.90 -6.76
CA ASP A 53 5.46 15.85 -7.42
C ASP A 53 5.91 14.41 -7.08
N VAL A 54 6.24 14.18 -5.81
CA VAL A 54 6.79 12.90 -5.31
C VAL A 54 5.74 11.79 -5.13
N SER A 55 4.45 12.13 -5.09
CA SER A 55 3.37 11.14 -5.02
C SER A 55 2.06 11.73 -5.53
N PRO A 56 1.19 10.97 -6.20
CA PRO A 56 -0.13 11.45 -6.63
C PRO A 56 -1.06 11.69 -5.44
N VAL A 57 -1.96 12.66 -5.58
CA VAL A 57 -3.06 12.89 -4.63
C VAL A 57 -4.31 13.21 -5.44
N THR A 58 -5.31 12.34 -5.37
CA THR A 58 -6.52 12.44 -6.21
C THR A 58 -7.78 12.28 -5.38
N ASN A 59 -8.75 13.19 -5.58
CA ASN A 59 -10.09 13.15 -5.03
C ASN A 59 -11.13 13.14 -6.16
N ASN A 60 -11.77 12.00 -6.38
CA ASN A 60 -12.75 11.76 -7.43
C ASN A 60 -14.18 11.63 -6.90
N PHE A 61 -14.47 12.05 -5.66
CA PHE A 61 -15.81 11.92 -5.07
C PHE A 61 -16.90 12.72 -5.79
N ALA A 62 -16.55 13.69 -6.64
CA ALA A 62 -17.51 14.32 -7.56
C ALA A 62 -18.18 13.30 -8.51
N TYR A 63 -17.51 12.19 -8.80
CA TYR A 63 -18.02 11.09 -9.63
C TYR A 63 -18.74 10.01 -8.81
N ALA A 64 -18.69 10.06 -7.47
CA ALA A 64 -19.39 9.10 -6.63
C ALA A 64 -20.93 9.15 -6.87
N PRO A 65 -21.63 8.01 -6.82
CA PRO A 65 -23.08 7.95 -7.00
C PRO A 65 -23.88 8.83 -6.03
N SER A 66 -23.48 8.89 -4.76
CA SER A 66 -24.19 9.62 -3.71
C SER A 66 -24.14 11.14 -3.88
N LYS A 67 -23.15 11.64 -4.63
CA LYS A 67 -22.79 13.06 -4.73
C LYS A 67 -22.51 13.74 -3.38
N GLN A 68 -22.27 12.94 -2.33
CA GLN A 68 -21.88 13.48 -1.03
C GLN A 68 -20.46 14.03 -1.09
N PRO A 69 -20.21 15.23 -0.51
CA PRO A 69 -18.88 15.81 -0.52
C PRO A 69 -17.92 14.97 0.32
N ALA A 70 -16.70 14.78 -0.20
CA ALA A 70 -15.61 14.22 0.57
C ALA A 70 -14.80 15.31 1.28
N ARG A 71 -14.14 14.92 2.37
CA ARG A 71 -13.12 15.71 3.05
C ARG A 71 -11.76 15.04 2.90
N SER A 72 -10.70 15.84 2.92
CA SER A 72 -9.33 15.34 3.10
C SER A 72 -9.09 15.01 4.56
N ILE A 73 -8.49 13.85 4.84
CA ILE A 73 -8.35 13.32 6.19
C ILE A 73 -6.92 12.84 6.38
N TRP A 74 -6.36 13.19 7.54
CA TRP A 74 -5.23 12.47 8.11
C TRP A 74 -5.72 11.53 9.20
N TYR A 75 -5.37 10.26 9.09
CA TYR A 75 -5.47 9.30 10.17
C TYR A 75 -4.08 8.95 10.71
N GLY A 76 -4.03 8.58 11.99
CA GLY A 76 -2.88 7.91 12.57
C GLY A 76 -3.18 6.43 12.72
N PHE A 77 -2.41 5.58 12.04
CA PHE A 77 -2.58 4.12 12.12
C PHE A 77 -1.43 3.54 12.92
N ARG A 78 -1.72 2.80 13.99
CA ARG A 78 -0.73 2.01 14.72
C ARG A 78 -0.87 0.55 14.33
N CYS A 79 0.03 0.09 13.46
CA CYS A 79 -0.03 -1.24 12.88
C CYS A 79 0.98 -2.18 13.56
N SER A 80 0.51 -3.36 13.96
CA SER A 80 1.33 -4.43 14.55
C SER A 80 1.54 -5.56 13.54
N PRO A 81 2.64 -6.32 13.61
CA PRO A 81 2.85 -7.48 12.75
C PRO A 81 1.71 -8.51 12.86
N PRO A 82 1.14 -9.00 11.74
CA PRO A 82 0.05 -9.98 11.75
C PRO A 82 0.59 -11.40 11.97
N ASN A 83 1.12 -11.66 13.17
CA ASN A 83 1.78 -12.92 13.52
C ASN A 83 0.87 -14.15 13.36
N HIS A 84 -0.45 -13.99 13.51
CA HIS A 84 -1.42 -15.07 13.34
C HIS A 84 -1.67 -15.46 11.87
N LEU A 85 -1.19 -14.68 10.91
CA LEU A 85 -1.21 -14.96 9.47
C LEU A 85 0.19 -15.19 8.91
N THR A 86 1.21 -15.20 9.78
CA THR A 86 2.61 -15.28 9.34
C THR A 86 3.25 -16.54 9.90
N SER A 87 4.02 -17.23 9.05
CA SER A 87 4.84 -18.37 9.45
C SER A 87 6.24 -18.25 8.88
N THR A 88 7.24 -18.73 9.62
CA THR A 88 8.65 -18.63 9.23
C THR A 88 9.33 -19.99 9.36
N LYS A 89 10.06 -20.41 8.32
CA LYS A 89 10.88 -21.62 8.31
C LYS A 89 12.16 -21.36 7.54
N ASN A 90 13.32 -21.64 8.13
CA ASN A 90 14.64 -21.49 7.48
C ASN A 90 14.86 -20.12 6.83
N SER A 91 14.56 -19.03 7.54
CA SER A 91 14.64 -17.64 7.05
C SER A 91 13.74 -17.32 5.84
N GLN A 92 12.80 -18.20 5.51
CA GLN A 92 11.73 -17.96 4.56
C GLN A 92 10.43 -17.76 5.35
N SER A 93 9.83 -16.59 5.21
CA SER A 93 8.55 -16.24 5.80
C SER A 93 7.44 -16.26 4.76
N THR A 94 6.23 -16.57 5.23
CA THR A 94 5.00 -16.55 4.44
C THR A 94 3.94 -15.81 5.22
N TYR A 95 3.38 -14.77 4.64
CA TYR A 95 2.16 -14.09 5.10
C TYR A 95 0.96 -14.58 4.28
N THR A 96 -0.11 -15.02 4.92
CA THR A 96 -1.35 -15.41 4.23
C THR A 96 -2.25 -14.21 4.03
N CYS A 97 -2.26 -13.66 2.81
CA CYS A 97 -3.12 -12.56 2.39
C CYS A 97 -4.55 -13.06 2.14
N LYS A 98 -5.50 -12.62 2.97
CA LYS A 98 -6.91 -13.06 2.92
C LYS A 98 -7.88 -12.02 2.38
N VAL A 99 -7.44 -10.78 2.23
CA VAL A 99 -8.31 -9.66 1.84
C VAL A 99 -7.52 -8.70 0.96
N LEU A 100 -8.17 -8.20 -0.08
CA LEU A 100 -7.80 -6.95 -0.71
C LEU A 100 -8.95 -5.96 -0.56
N GLU A 101 -8.60 -4.70 -0.39
CA GLU A 101 -9.48 -3.56 -0.37
C GLU A 101 -9.13 -2.59 -1.50
N ARG A 102 -10.03 -1.67 -1.81
CA ARG A 102 -9.76 -0.52 -2.68
C ARG A 102 -10.55 0.69 -2.23
N HIS A 103 -10.06 1.86 -2.65
CA HIS A 103 -10.72 3.15 -2.49
C HIS A 103 -11.17 3.68 -3.86
N PRO A 104 -12.45 3.51 -4.25
CA PRO A 104 -12.90 3.75 -5.63
C PRO A 104 -12.73 5.20 -6.11
N PHE A 105 -12.70 6.16 -5.19
CA PHE A 105 -12.71 7.60 -5.51
C PHE A 105 -11.54 8.38 -4.90
N SER A 106 -10.57 7.73 -4.26
CA SER A 106 -9.43 8.42 -3.64
C SER A 106 -8.15 7.64 -3.83
N THR A 107 -7.04 8.35 -3.96
CA THR A 107 -5.75 7.77 -3.57
C THR A 107 -5.69 7.59 -2.06
N GLN A 108 -4.93 6.61 -1.56
CA GLN A 108 -4.65 6.45 -0.14
C GLN A 108 -3.14 6.36 0.08
N THR A 109 -2.60 7.26 0.89
CA THR A 109 -1.17 7.35 1.17
C THR A 109 -0.85 6.90 2.58
N PHE A 110 0.12 6.02 2.74
CA PHE A 110 0.71 5.64 4.03
C PHE A 110 2.15 6.13 4.13
N VAL A 111 2.41 6.99 5.09
CA VAL A 111 3.74 7.52 5.41
C VAL A 111 4.25 6.85 6.69
N PRO A 112 5.27 5.97 6.63
CA PRO A 112 5.81 5.35 7.83
C PRO A 112 6.50 6.39 8.73
N MET A 113 6.29 6.27 10.04
CA MET A 113 6.88 7.16 11.04
C MET A 113 7.86 6.40 11.94
N GLY A 114 9.06 6.95 12.11
CA GLY A 114 10.03 6.44 13.10
C GLY A 114 10.72 5.13 12.74
N ARG A 115 10.71 4.71 11.47
CA ARG A 115 11.45 3.54 11.00
C ARG A 115 12.77 3.90 10.35
N ASN A 116 13.75 3.01 10.48
CA ASN A 116 15.04 3.20 9.84
C ASN A 116 14.92 2.92 8.33
N LYS A 117 15.61 3.71 7.51
CA LYS A 117 15.61 3.56 6.04
C LYS A 117 16.07 2.18 5.55
N ASP A 118 16.84 1.44 6.34
CA ASP A 118 17.37 0.14 5.94
C ASP A 118 16.50 -1.03 6.44
N ASP A 119 15.49 -0.75 7.27
CA ASP A 119 14.57 -1.75 7.80
C ASP A 119 13.73 -2.36 6.66
N GLN A 120 13.63 -3.70 6.63
CA GLN A 120 12.49 -4.38 5.99
C GLN A 120 11.26 -4.07 6.84
N ALA A 121 10.47 -3.07 6.43
CA ALA A 121 9.52 -2.41 7.31
C ALA A 121 8.10 -2.98 7.18
N TYR A 122 7.60 -3.11 5.96
CA TYR A 122 6.24 -3.58 5.70
C TYR A 122 6.10 -4.15 4.29
N LEU A 123 5.07 -4.96 4.07
CA LEU A 123 4.71 -5.50 2.76
C LEU A 123 3.59 -4.67 2.13
N VAL A 124 3.68 -4.52 0.82
CA VAL A 124 2.67 -3.90 -0.04
C VAL A 124 2.21 -4.97 -1.02
N ILE A 125 0.93 -5.30 -1.02
CA ILE A 125 0.37 -6.33 -1.90
C ILE A 125 -0.73 -5.68 -2.70
N VAL A 126 -0.68 -5.81 -4.03
CA VAL A 126 -1.57 -5.11 -4.96
C VAL A 126 -2.01 -6.02 -6.09
N ALA A 127 -3.15 -5.70 -6.70
CA ALA A 127 -3.61 -6.30 -7.93
C ALA A 127 -4.25 -5.25 -8.84
N LYS A 128 -4.21 -5.51 -10.15
CA LYS A 128 -4.99 -4.72 -11.11
C LYS A 128 -6.46 -5.11 -11.02
N THR A 129 -7.33 -4.20 -11.44
CA THR A 129 -8.75 -4.50 -11.60
C THR A 129 -8.98 -5.33 -12.86
N GLY A 130 -9.65 -6.46 -12.73
CA GLY A 130 -10.10 -7.31 -13.83
C GLY A 130 -11.30 -6.72 -14.58
N THR A 131 -11.71 -7.39 -15.65
CA THR A 131 -12.83 -6.95 -16.50
C THR A 131 -14.19 -6.98 -15.81
N ASP A 132 -14.31 -7.75 -14.72
CA ASP A 132 -15.49 -7.86 -13.87
C ASP A 132 -15.52 -6.81 -12.74
N GLY A 133 -14.51 -5.95 -12.66
CA GLY A 133 -14.38 -4.93 -11.62
C GLY A 133 -13.82 -5.44 -10.29
N LEU A 134 -13.51 -6.74 -10.17
CA LEU A 134 -12.86 -7.37 -9.02
C LEU A 134 -11.32 -7.37 -9.20
N PRO A 135 -10.49 -7.74 -8.22
CA PRO A 135 -9.06 -7.86 -8.47
C PRO A 135 -8.76 -9.04 -9.39
N ASP A 136 -7.96 -8.81 -10.43
CA ASP A 136 -7.37 -9.90 -11.21
C ASP A 136 -6.24 -10.55 -10.40
N VAL A 137 -6.57 -11.70 -9.81
CA VAL A 137 -5.65 -12.50 -8.97
C VAL A 137 -4.37 -12.87 -9.73
N ASN A 138 -4.37 -12.94 -11.07
CA ASN A 138 -3.17 -13.23 -11.87
C ASN A 138 -2.21 -12.05 -11.99
N THR A 139 -2.63 -10.86 -11.57
CA THR A 139 -1.81 -9.64 -11.55
C THR A 139 -1.36 -9.28 -10.13
N LEU A 140 -1.51 -10.21 -9.18
CA LEU A 140 -1.03 -10.02 -7.82
C LEU A 140 0.48 -9.81 -7.82
N GLU A 141 0.89 -8.70 -7.21
CA GLU A 141 2.29 -8.37 -6.97
C GLU A 141 2.46 -8.04 -5.48
N ALA A 142 3.60 -8.41 -4.93
CA ALA A 142 3.96 -8.12 -3.55
C ALA A 142 5.34 -7.47 -3.48
N PHE A 143 5.45 -6.43 -2.67
CA PHE A 143 6.65 -5.61 -2.54
C PHE A 143 7.06 -5.48 -1.08
N GLU A 144 8.36 -5.44 -0.84
CA GLU A 144 8.96 -5.07 0.43
C GLU A 144 9.26 -3.57 0.41
N ALA A 145 8.62 -2.83 1.29
CA ALA A 145 8.92 -1.43 1.52
C ALA A 145 9.94 -1.27 2.65
N ARG A 146 10.86 -0.32 2.45
CA ARG A 146 11.78 0.15 3.47
C ARG A 146 11.11 1.16 4.40
N GLY A 147 11.75 1.45 5.54
CA GLY A 147 11.22 2.38 6.53
C GLY A 147 11.15 3.86 6.09
N ASP A 148 11.83 4.22 5.00
CA ASP A 148 11.89 5.56 4.41
C ASP A 148 11.02 5.74 3.14
N GLN A 149 10.28 4.71 2.75
CA GLN A 149 9.41 4.74 1.59
C GLN A 149 7.97 4.96 2.05
N ALA A 150 7.27 5.96 1.53
CA ALA A 150 5.81 6.06 1.66
C ALA A 150 5.16 5.47 0.41
N VAL A 151 3.98 4.89 0.56
CA VAL A 151 3.22 4.28 -0.54
C VAL A 151 1.91 5.01 -0.70
N THR A 152 1.59 5.36 -1.94
CA THR A 152 0.28 5.87 -2.31
C THR A 152 -0.38 4.89 -3.27
N TYR A 153 -1.45 4.24 -2.84
CA TYR A 153 -2.31 3.47 -3.73
C TYR A 153 -3.07 4.42 -4.65
N GLY A 154 -3.07 4.10 -5.95
CA GLY A 154 -3.85 4.83 -6.94
C GLY A 154 -5.35 4.65 -6.72
N VAL A 155 -6.15 5.56 -7.29
CA VAL A 155 -7.62 5.46 -7.24
C VAL A 155 -8.07 4.09 -7.74
N ALA A 156 -8.94 3.42 -6.98
CA ALA A 156 -9.50 2.10 -7.27
C ALA A 156 -8.49 0.94 -7.40
N THR A 157 -7.22 1.16 -7.07
CA THR A 157 -6.23 0.07 -7.01
C THR A 157 -6.60 -0.89 -5.90
N TRP A 158 -6.55 -2.20 -6.18
CA TRP A 158 -6.73 -3.22 -5.16
C TRP A 158 -5.43 -3.41 -4.39
N HIS A 159 -5.50 -3.37 -3.06
CA HIS A 159 -4.35 -3.56 -2.19
C HIS A 159 -4.73 -4.29 -0.90
N ALA A 160 -3.78 -4.95 -0.26
CA ALA A 160 -4.02 -5.50 1.08
C ALA A 160 -4.06 -4.37 2.12
N PRO A 161 -4.78 -4.58 3.25
CA PRO A 161 -4.54 -3.80 4.46
C PRO A 161 -3.07 -3.86 4.88
N MET A 162 -2.60 -2.84 5.60
CA MET A 162 -1.16 -2.68 5.91
C MET A 162 -0.56 -3.89 6.65
N VAL A 163 0.51 -4.47 6.09
CA VAL A 163 1.21 -5.65 6.64
C VAL A 163 2.58 -5.24 7.17
N VAL A 164 2.66 -4.91 8.46
CA VAL A 164 3.92 -4.52 9.11
C VAL A 164 4.79 -5.74 9.41
N LEU A 165 6.10 -5.59 9.29
CA LEU A 165 7.09 -6.61 9.60
C LEU A 165 7.87 -6.30 10.88
N HIS A 166 8.20 -7.35 11.63
CA HIS A 166 9.14 -7.39 12.78
C HIS A 166 8.72 -6.64 14.04
N LYS A 167 8.36 -5.35 13.94
CA LYS A 167 7.95 -4.50 15.08
C LYS A 167 6.90 -3.49 14.62
N PRO A 168 6.04 -2.98 15.52
CA PRO A 168 4.99 -2.03 15.16
C PRO A 168 5.50 -0.79 14.42
N ILE A 169 4.63 -0.22 13.58
CA ILE A 169 4.86 1.03 12.84
C ILE A 169 3.65 1.93 13.01
N ASP A 170 3.89 3.19 13.32
CA ASP A 170 2.88 4.23 13.21
C ASP A 170 2.94 4.82 11.79
N PHE A 171 1.78 5.01 11.16
CA PHE A 171 1.65 5.63 9.85
C PHE A 171 0.81 6.90 9.93
N GLY A 172 1.28 7.95 9.28
CA GLY A 172 0.40 9.02 8.81
C GLY A 172 -0.32 8.56 7.56
N VAL A 173 -1.66 8.53 7.59
CA VAL A 173 -2.47 8.08 6.46
C VAL A 173 -3.26 9.24 5.90
N PHE A 174 -3.08 9.55 4.61
CA PHE A 174 -3.83 10.59 3.93
C PHE A 174 -4.81 10.00 2.92
N ILE A 175 -6.07 10.39 3.01
CA ILE A 175 -7.15 9.90 2.15
C ILE A 175 -8.28 10.94 2.05
N HIS A 176 -9.08 10.87 0.99
CA HIS A 176 -10.37 11.55 0.92
C HIS A 176 -11.50 10.56 1.20
N GLU A 177 -12.45 10.94 2.06
CA GLU A 177 -13.64 10.12 2.34
C GLU A 177 -14.87 11.01 2.48
N ASN A 178 -16.04 10.46 2.17
CA ASN A 178 -17.34 11.07 2.42
C ASN A 178 -18.12 10.28 3.50
N SER A 179 -19.41 10.59 3.68
CA SER A 179 -20.26 9.95 4.67
C SER A 179 -20.85 8.59 4.24
N VAL A 180 -20.47 8.04 3.08
CA VAL A 180 -21.01 6.80 2.51
C VAL A 180 -19.93 5.71 2.53
N PRO A 181 -19.97 4.76 3.48
CA PRO A 181 -18.91 3.78 3.69
C PRO A 181 -18.51 2.99 2.44
N GLU A 182 -19.48 2.57 1.63
CA GLU A 182 -19.26 1.74 0.43
C GLU A 182 -18.61 2.51 -0.73
N GLU A 183 -18.64 3.84 -0.69
CA GLU A 183 -17.91 4.71 -1.62
C GLU A 183 -16.48 4.98 -1.13
N ASN A 184 -16.25 4.86 0.18
CA ASN A 184 -14.94 5.05 0.78
C ASN A 184 -14.07 3.81 0.63
N CYS A 185 -14.59 2.62 0.91
CA CYS A 185 -13.82 1.38 0.88
C CYS A 185 -14.65 0.19 0.39
N GLN A 186 -14.04 -0.67 -0.41
CA GLN A 186 -14.63 -1.90 -0.90
C GLN A 186 -13.64 -3.04 -0.73
N GLU A 187 -14.10 -4.17 -0.20
CA GLU A 187 -13.26 -5.32 0.13
C GLU A 187 -13.65 -6.54 -0.71
N VAL A 188 -12.69 -7.42 -0.97
CA VAL A 188 -12.92 -8.81 -1.39
C VAL A 188 -12.10 -9.74 -0.51
N TYR A 189 -12.61 -10.94 -0.29
CA TYR A 189 -11.88 -11.97 0.44
C TYR A 189 -11.32 -13.04 -0.49
N PHE A 190 -10.24 -13.66 -0.05
CA PHE A 190 -9.62 -14.81 -0.70
C PHE A 190 -9.78 -16.05 0.17
N GLU A 191 -10.20 -17.15 -0.45
CA GLU A 191 -10.28 -18.47 0.17
C GLU A 191 -9.43 -19.47 -0.64
N PRO A 192 -8.46 -20.17 -0.03
CA PRO A 192 -8.04 -20.12 1.38
C PRO A 192 -7.19 -18.89 1.77
N GLY A 193 -6.82 -18.06 0.80
CA GLY A 193 -5.86 -16.97 0.94
C GLY A 193 -4.66 -17.17 0.00
N VAL A 194 -3.93 -16.10 -0.29
CA VAL A 194 -2.73 -16.13 -1.13
C VAL A 194 -1.49 -16.10 -0.23
N ASN A 195 -0.54 -16.98 -0.49
CA ASN A 195 0.74 -17.00 0.22
C ASN A 195 1.66 -15.90 -0.34
N VAL A 196 2.08 -14.96 0.51
CA VAL A 196 3.03 -13.90 0.19
C VAL A 196 4.37 -14.28 0.81
N GLU A 197 5.33 -14.66 -0.01
CA GLU A 197 6.58 -15.27 0.41
C GLU A 197 7.74 -14.27 0.36
N TYR A 198 8.44 -14.09 1.48
CA TYR A 198 9.58 -13.17 1.59
C TYR A 198 10.71 -13.77 2.42
N ARG A 199 11.95 -13.34 2.10
CA ARG A 199 13.13 -13.74 2.87
C ARG A 199 13.33 -12.79 4.04
N GLU A 200 13.63 -13.37 5.20
CA GLU A 200 14.07 -12.63 6.37
C GLU A 200 15.47 -12.05 6.11
N LYS A 201 15.63 -10.74 6.31
CA LYS A 201 16.97 -10.15 6.33
C LYS A 201 17.70 -10.62 7.58
N ALA A 202 18.99 -10.93 7.43
CA ALA A 202 19.83 -11.23 8.59
C ALA A 202 19.81 -10.03 9.54
N LYS A 203 19.60 -10.28 10.84
CA LYS A 203 19.76 -9.24 11.86
C LYS A 203 21.24 -8.88 11.88
N LEU A 204 21.58 -7.67 11.45
CA LEU A 204 22.90 -7.07 11.66
C LEU A 204 23.15 -6.87 13.16
#